data_AF-A0A1W9HIN3-F1
#
_entry.id   AF-A0A1W9HIN3-F1
#
_cell.length_a   1.000
_cell.length_b   1.000
_cell.length_c   1.000
_cell.angle_alpha   90.00
_cell.angle_beta   90.00
_cell.angle_gamma   90.00
#
_symmetry.space_group_name_H-M   'P 1'
#
loop_
_entity.id
_entity.type
_entity.pdbx_description
1 polymer ?
#
loop_
_entity_poly.entity_id
_entity_poly.type
_entity_poly.pdbx_seq_one_letter_code
_entity_poly.pdbx_strand_id
1 'polypeptide(L)'
;MRRHWLPPMIFVVLGLIVFTYQYCSLPSRTPAAGPFFSLKFGSSQLSSMQTSQIAFLSFCFSQIKFIPYIDLNNPNPTAVTQKFDFDMDDVTYSKNGTSLSFVSLPAGKYQSIQIKLAAQCSSGRSVQLTNTHGTFSTTNTITITLLGFPTYLEITDATSQVILNIDNVIPTLLGVTGDTQIKSAIEATDGSF
;
A
#
# COMPACT_ATOMS: atom_id res chain seq x y z
N MET A 1 73.41 -41.98 33.21
CA MET A 1 72.20 -41.99 34.06
C MET A 1 71.18 -41.02 33.48
N ARG A 2 70.07 -41.55 32.97
CA ARG A 2 69.02 -40.80 32.25
C ARG A 2 68.17 -40.00 33.25
N ARG A 3 67.99 -38.70 33.03
CA ARG A 3 66.88 -37.93 33.60
C ARG A 3 65.93 -37.55 32.47
N HIS A 4 64.75 -38.17 32.49
CA HIS A 4 63.58 -37.78 31.70
C HIS A 4 63.04 -36.45 32.21
N TRP A 5 62.87 -35.49 31.31
CA TRP A 5 62.02 -34.32 31.50
C TRP A 5 60.98 -34.33 30.37
N LEU A 6 59.72 -34.53 30.74
CA LEU A 6 58.55 -34.31 29.88
C LEU A 6 58.29 -32.80 29.82
N PRO A 7 58.01 -32.22 28.63
CA PRO A 7 57.50 -30.86 28.55
C PRO A 7 56.01 -30.82 28.93
N PRO A 8 55.52 -29.70 29.48
CA PRO A 8 54.15 -29.56 29.95
C PRO A 8 53.15 -29.43 28.79
N MET A 9 52.05 -30.18 28.87
CA MET A 9 50.86 -30.00 28.03
C MET A 9 50.20 -28.66 28.36
N ILE A 10 50.13 -27.77 27.37
CA ILE A 10 49.32 -26.56 27.41
C ILE A 10 47.88 -26.96 27.05
N PHE A 11 46.99 -26.94 28.05
CA PHE A 11 45.54 -27.00 27.82
C PHE A 11 45.07 -25.64 27.31
N VAL A 12 44.80 -25.54 26.00
CA VAL A 12 44.09 -24.40 25.42
C VAL A 12 42.60 -24.58 25.74
N VAL A 13 42.13 -23.86 26.75
CA VAL A 13 40.70 -23.74 27.05
C VAL A 13 40.08 -22.80 26.01
N LEU A 14 39.42 -23.36 25.00
CA LEU A 14 38.54 -22.62 24.10
C LEU A 14 37.31 -22.15 24.90
N GLY A 15 37.36 -20.91 25.36
CA GLY A 15 36.21 -20.19 25.89
C GLY A 15 35.22 -19.90 24.77
N LEU A 16 34.14 -20.68 24.72
CA LEU A 16 33.03 -20.48 23.80
C LEU A 16 32.20 -19.28 24.32
N ILE A 17 32.50 -18.08 23.83
CA ILE A 17 31.70 -16.89 24.11
C ILE A 17 30.42 -17.00 23.29
N VAL A 18 29.36 -17.49 23.94
CA VAL A 18 28.00 -17.41 23.42
C VAL A 18 27.57 -15.95 23.51
N PHE A 19 27.70 -15.22 22.40
CA PHE A 19 26.98 -13.97 22.20
C PHE A 19 25.49 -14.32 22.09
N THR A 20 24.78 -14.31 23.22
CA THR A 20 23.33 -14.19 23.20
C THR A 20 23.03 -12.81 22.65
N TYR A 21 22.75 -12.72 21.36
CA TYR A 21 22.03 -11.60 20.77
C TYR A 21 20.67 -11.55 21.49
N GLN A 22 20.59 -10.75 22.55
CA GLN A 22 19.32 -10.22 23.01
C GLN A 22 18.82 -9.34 21.86
N TYR A 23 17.98 -9.94 21.02
CA TYR A 23 17.05 -9.18 20.21
C TYR A 23 16.25 -8.34 21.21
N CYS A 24 16.63 -7.06 21.34
CA CYS A 24 15.67 -6.04 21.72
C CYS A 24 14.61 -6.08 20.62
N SER A 25 13.59 -6.91 20.82
CA SER A 25 12.31 -6.71 20.16
C SER A 25 11.88 -5.32 20.56
N LEU A 26 12.07 -4.37 19.64
CA LEU A 26 11.40 -3.09 19.69
C LEU A 26 9.94 -3.39 20.05
N PRO A 27 9.34 -2.71 21.04
CA PRO A 27 7.94 -2.89 21.31
C PRO A 27 7.22 -2.64 20.00
N SER A 28 6.66 -3.72 19.43
CA SER A 28 5.70 -3.61 18.35
C SER A 28 4.64 -2.70 18.92
N ARG A 29 4.63 -1.43 18.48
CA ARG A 29 3.50 -0.54 18.71
C ARG A 29 2.34 -1.25 18.04
N THR A 30 1.59 -2.04 18.81
CA THR A 30 0.23 -2.39 18.49
C THR A 30 -0.44 -1.05 18.20
N PRO A 31 -0.85 -0.77 16.95
CA PRO A 31 -1.59 0.44 16.67
C PRO A 31 -2.75 0.48 17.66
N ALA A 32 -2.88 1.59 18.37
CA ALA A 32 -3.97 1.80 19.32
C ALA A 32 -5.27 1.38 18.62
N ALA A 33 -6.09 0.61 19.33
CA ALA A 33 -7.34 0.02 18.85
C ALA A 33 -8.31 1.13 18.42
N GLY A 34 -8.07 1.68 17.24
CA GLY A 34 -8.91 2.60 16.55
C GLY A 34 -9.92 1.84 15.70
N PRO A 35 -10.86 2.57 15.09
CA PRO A 35 -11.82 2.01 14.15
C PRO A 35 -11.10 1.23 13.04
N PHE A 36 -11.47 -0.04 12.79
CA PHE A 36 -10.91 -0.83 11.68
C PHE A 36 -11.73 -0.54 10.41
N PHE A 37 -11.11 -0.02 9.36
CA PHE A 37 -11.80 0.18 8.08
C PHE A 37 -11.32 -0.88 7.06
N SER A 38 -12.25 -1.34 6.24
CA SER A 38 -11.91 -2.14 5.06
C SER A 38 -11.77 -1.21 3.88
N LEU A 39 -10.61 -1.28 3.22
CA LEU A 39 -10.35 -0.59 1.98
C LEU A 39 -10.56 -1.57 0.83
N LYS A 40 -11.66 -1.38 0.11
CA LYS A 40 -12.00 -2.18 -1.06
C LYS A 40 -11.64 -1.41 -2.31
N PHE A 41 -11.08 -2.11 -3.28
CA PHE A 41 -10.82 -1.55 -4.59
C PHE A 41 -11.73 -2.24 -5.57
N GLY A 42 -12.61 -1.47 -6.16
CA GLY A 42 -13.65 -2.04 -6.97
C GLY A 42 -14.24 -1.01 -7.92
N SER A 43 -14.94 -1.57 -8.88
CA SER A 43 -15.90 -0.85 -9.67
C SER A 43 -17.26 -1.00 -9.01
N SER A 44 -17.97 0.10 -8.78
CA SER A 44 -19.34 0.05 -8.23
C SER A 44 -20.40 0.40 -9.26
N GLN A 45 -20.03 1.09 -10.35
CA GLN A 45 -20.97 1.62 -11.34
C GLN A 45 -20.58 1.36 -12.81
N LEU A 46 -19.45 0.73 -13.12
CA LEU A 46 -19.16 0.42 -14.52
C LEU A 46 -20.12 -0.66 -15.03
N SER A 47 -20.76 -0.35 -16.15
CA SER A 47 -21.52 -1.35 -16.90
C SER A 47 -20.66 -2.58 -17.18
N SER A 48 -21.25 -3.77 -17.15
CA SER A 48 -20.58 -5.04 -17.45
C SER A 48 -19.88 -5.05 -18.83
N MET A 49 -20.26 -4.13 -19.73
CA MET A 49 -19.65 -3.92 -21.04
C MET A 49 -18.30 -3.19 -21.02
N GLN A 50 -18.06 -2.25 -20.10
CA GLN A 50 -16.77 -1.55 -20.03
C GLN A 50 -15.74 -2.41 -19.30
N THR A 51 -16.17 -3.14 -18.27
CA THR A 51 -15.29 -4.04 -17.52
C THR A 51 -14.94 -5.32 -18.29
N SER A 52 -15.67 -5.70 -19.34
CA SER A 52 -15.34 -6.87 -20.18
C SER A 52 -14.15 -6.65 -21.11
N GLN A 53 -13.76 -5.40 -21.33
CA GLN A 53 -12.64 -5.05 -22.21
C GLN A 53 -11.27 -5.08 -21.49
N ILE A 54 -11.26 -5.14 -20.16
CA ILE A 54 -10.07 -5.47 -19.37
C ILE A 54 -10.11 -6.95 -19.02
N ALA A 55 -9.21 -7.72 -19.63
CA ALA A 55 -9.06 -9.15 -19.36
C ALA A 55 -8.26 -9.40 -18.09
N PHE A 56 -7.29 -8.53 -17.77
CA PHE A 56 -6.47 -8.61 -16.58
C PHE A 56 -6.02 -7.22 -16.15
N LEU A 57 -5.98 -6.97 -14.85
CA LEU A 57 -5.41 -5.76 -14.29
C LEU A 57 -4.88 -6.08 -12.90
N SER A 58 -3.63 -5.75 -12.63
CA SER A 58 -2.98 -5.89 -11.33
C SER A 58 -2.31 -4.60 -10.93
N PHE A 59 -2.36 -4.29 -9.64
CA PHE A 59 -1.75 -3.13 -9.02
C PHE A 59 -0.87 -3.59 -7.86
N CYS A 60 0.36 -3.08 -7.80
CA CYS A 60 1.21 -3.25 -6.63
C CYS A 60 1.10 -2.04 -5.71
N PHE A 61 0.38 -2.19 -4.61
CA PHE A 61 0.15 -1.13 -3.62
C PHE A 61 1.30 -1.08 -2.61
N SER A 62 1.97 0.06 -2.53
CA SER A 62 3.12 0.26 -1.63
C SER A 62 2.81 1.09 -0.38
N GLN A 63 1.95 2.11 -0.51
CA GLN A 63 1.68 3.04 0.58
C GLN A 63 0.32 3.69 0.41
N ILE A 64 -0.32 4.00 1.54
CA ILE A 64 -1.44 4.94 1.60
C ILE A 64 -1.14 6.07 2.57
N LYS A 65 -1.57 7.26 2.20
CA LYS A 65 -1.38 8.46 2.99
C LYS A 65 -2.70 9.21 3.10
N PHE A 66 -3.05 9.57 4.32
CA PHE A 66 -4.25 10.31 4.64
C PHE A 66 -3.88 11.74 4.98
N ILE A 67 -4.41 12.67 4.20
CA ILE A 67 -4.18 14.10 4.39
C ILE A 67 -5.40 14.65 5.13
N PRO A 68 -5.28 15.00 6.42
CA PRO A 68 -6.40 15.51 7.20
C PRO A 68 -6.93 16.82 6.62
N TYR A 69 -8.24 17.02 6.74
CA TYR A 69 -8.86 18.30 6.45
C TYR A 69 -8.46 19.31 7.53
N ILE A 70 -8.01 20.48 7.10
CA ILE A 70 -7.64 21.58 8.00
C ILE A 70 -8.76 22.61 7.94
N ASP A 71 -9.51 22.73 9.03
CA ASP A 71 -10.46 23.83 9.19
C ASP A 71 -9.70 25.10 9.57
N LEU A 72 -9.55 26.01 8.60
CA LEU A 72 -8.85 27.28 8.79
C LEU A 72 -9.60 28.24 9.72
N ASN A 73 -10.87 27.96 10.05
CA ASN A 73 -11.64 28.75 11.00
C ASN A 73 -11.47 28.25 12.45
N ASN A 74 -10.81 27.10 12.65
CA ASN A 74 -10.46 26.62 13.98
C ASN A 74 -9.22 27.38 14.49
N PRO A 75 -9.29 28.05 15.65
CA PRO A 75 -8.16 28.81 16.20
C PRO A 75 -6.96 27.96 16.61
N ASN A 76 -7.09 26.62 16.63
CA ASN A 76 -6.01 25.71 16.95
C ASN A 76 -6.02 24.47 16.02
N PRO A 77 -5.63 24.64 14.74
CA PRO A 77 -5.67 23.56 13.77
C PRO A 77 -4.53 22.56 14.03
N THR A 78 -4.83 21.45 14.71
CA THR A 78 -3.90 20.31 14.79
C THR A 78 -4.20 19.32 13.68
N ALA A 79 -3.37 19.32 12.64
CA ALA A 79 -3.49 18.40 11.51
C ALA A 79 -2.22 17.55 11.38
N VAL A 80 -2.28 16.30 11.83
CA VAL A 80 -1.18 15.35 11.66
C VAL A 80 -1.45 14.52 10.41
N THR A 81 -0.60 14.67 9.40
CA THR A 81 -0.62 13.77 8.23
C THR A 81 -0.23 12.37 8.67
N GLN A 82 -1.09 11.40 8.42
CA GLN A 82 -0.83 10.00 8.73
C GLN A 82 -0.41 9.25 7.48
N LYS A 83 0.68 8.49 7.59
CA LYS A 83 1.19 7.62 6.54
C LYS A 83 1.14 6.19 7.04
N PHE A 84 0.64 5.30 6.19
CA PHE A 84 0.62 3.87 6.45
C PHE A 84 1.31 3.18 5.27
N ASP A 85 2.42 2.51 5.56
CA ASP A 85 3.06 1.64 4.59
C ASP A 85 2.24 0.35 4.49
N PHE A 86 2.07 -0.12 3.26
CA PHE A 86 1.42 -1.39 3.00
C PHE A 86 2.48 -2.43 2.74
N ASP A 87 2.37 -3.56 3.43
CA ASP A 87 3.02 -4.79 3.01
C ASP A 87 1.98 -5.60 2.23
N MET A 88 1.73 -5.17 0.99
CA MET A 88 0.74 -5.78 0.12
C MET A 88 1.44 -6.24 -1.15
N ASP A 89 1.20 -7.50 -1.50
CA ASP A 89 1.64 -8.07 -2.77
C ASP A 89 0.70 -7.61 -3.91
N ASP A 90 0.97 -8.07 -5.13
CA ASP A 90 0.19 -7.75 -6.32
C ASP A 90 -1.31 -8.02 -6.11
N VAL A 91 -2.14 -6.97 -6.25
CA VAL A 91 -3.59 -7.11 -6.17
C VAL A 91 -4.22 -7.06 -7.54
N THR A 92 -4.81 -8.20 -7.91
CA THR A 92 -5.56 -8.33 -9.16
C THR A 92 -6.96 -7.74 -9.00
N TYR A 93 -7.32 -6.88 -9.95
CA TYR A 93 -8.66 -6.35 -10.11
C TYR A 93 -9.65 -7.47 -10.42
N SER A 94 -10.75 -7.50 -9.65
CA SER A 94 -11.90 -8.34 -9.89
C SER A 94 -13.11 -7.47 -10.21
N LYS A 95 -13.95 -7.91 -11.16
CA LYS A 95 -15.23 -7.25 -11.49
C LYS A 95 -16.18 -7.15 -10.30
N ASN A 96 -16.01 -8.00 -9.29
CA ASN A 96 -16.81 -8.00 -8.07
C ASN A 96 -16.21 -7.11 -6.97
N GLY A 97 -15.14 -6.36 -7.29
CA GLY A 97 -14.28 -5.69 -6.33
C GLY A 97 -13.34 -6.67 -5.63
N THR A 98 -12.11 -6.23 -5.40
CA THR A 98 -11.14 -6.96 -4.58
C THR A 98 -10.99 -6.19 -3.27
N SER A 99 -11.16 -6.89 -2.14
CA SER A 99 -10.82 -6.29 -0.84
C SER A 99 -9.31 -6.19 -0.79
N LEU A 100 -8.76 -4.98 -0.76
CA LEU A 100 -7.31 -4.79 -0.75
C LEU A 100 -6.81 -5.09 0.67
N SER A 101 -7.25 -4.32 1.66
CA SER A 101 -6.69 -4.45 3.01
C SER A 101 -7.60 -3.88 4.07
N PHE A 102 -7.24 -4.15 5.31
CA PHE A 102 -7.79 -3.49 6.48
C PHE A 102 -6.71 -2.61 7.06
N VAL A 103 -6.97 -1.32 7.15
CA VAL A 103 -6.14 -0.43 7.95
C VAL A 103 -7.04 0.09 9.06
N SER A 104 -6.48 0.60 10.15
CA SER A 104 -7.27 1.28 11.18
C SER A 104 -7.04 2.78 11.05
N LEU A 105 -8.14 3.53 10.91
CA LEU A 105 -8.11 4.97 10.75
C LEU A 105 -8.83 5.56 11.93
N PRO A 106 -8.32 6.64 12.51
CA PRO A 106 -9.11 7.43 13.42
C PRO A 106 -10.29 8.05 12.68
N ALA A 107 -11.42 8.17 13.39
CA ALA A 107 -12.52 8.99 12.94
C ALA A 107 -12.03 10.43 12.71
N GLY A 108 -12.51 11.08 11.66
CA GLY A 108 -12.05 12.41 11.28
C GLY A 108 -12.40 12.82 9.86
N LYS A 109 -12.03 14.06 9.52
CA LYS A 109 -12.22 14.65 8.19
C LYS A 109 -10.90 14.65 7.43
N TYR A 110 -10.93 14.23 6.18
CA TYR A 110 -9.75 14.11 5.32
C TYR A 110 -9.95 14.89 4.02
N GLN A 111 -8.97 15.71 3.68
CA GLN A 111 -8.98 16.46 2.42
C GLN A 111 -8.69 15.53 1.23
N SER A 112 -7.77 14.59 1.40
CA SER A 112 -7.45 13.63 0.35
C SER A 112 -6.82 12.35 0.89
N ILE A 113 -6.92 11.30 0.09
CA ILE A 113 -6.24 10.02 0.28
C ILE A 113 -5.31 9.81 -0.91
N GLN A 114 -4.03 9.57 -0.65
CA GLN A 114 -3.04 9.27 -1.68
C GLN A 114 -2.63 7.81 -1.59
N ILE A 115 -2.68 7.11 -2.71
CA ILE A 115 -2.30 5.70 -2.83
C ILE A 115 -1.13 5.62 -3.79
N LYS A 116 -0.03 5.01 -3.33
CA LYS A 116 1.19 4.88 -4.10
C LYS A 116 1.31 3.45 -4.63
N LEU A 117 1.48 3.34 -5.94
CA LEU A 117 1.83 2.10 -6.62
C LEU A 117 3.32 2.10 -6.94
N ALA A 118 4.01 0.99 -6.72
CA ALA A 118 5.46 0.90 -6.96
C ALA A 118 5.85 -0.54 -7.34
N ALA A 119 7.02 -0.72 -7.98
CA ALA A 119 7.54 -2.05 -8.33
C ALA A 119 8.16 -2.79 -7.13
N GLN A 120 7.42 -2.89 -6.03
CA GLN A 120 7.89 -3.49 -4.77
C GLN A 120 7.29 -4.88 -4.49
N CYS A 121 6.24 -5.26 -5.22
CA CYS A 121 5.59 -6.56 -5.12
C CYS A 121 6.39 -7.66 -5.84
N SER A 122 5.98 -8.90 -5.64
CA SER A 122 6.65 -10.08 -6.21
C SER A 122 6.73 -10.08 -7.74
N SER A 123 5.78 -9.45 -8.44
CA SER A 123 5.82 -9.30 -9.90
C SER A 123 6.93 -8.38 -10.41
N GLY A 124 7.53 -7.55 -9.55
CA GLY A 124 8.46 -6.49 -9.95
C GLY A 124 7.83 -5.40 -10.81
N ARG A 125 6.50 -5.27 -10.82
CA ARG A 125 5.73 -4.28 -11.58
C ARG A 125 4.90 -3.42 -10.63
N SER A 126 4.66 -2.17 -11.00
CA SER A 126 3.69 -1.33 -10.29
C SER A 126 2.27 -1.54 -10.80
N VAL A 127 2.13 -1.75 -12.11
CA VAL A 127 0.85 -2.07 -12.77
C VAL A 127 1.09 -3.06 -13.91
N GLN A 128 0.16 -4.00 -14.06
CA GLN A 128 0.06 -4.85 -15.24
C GLN A 128 -1.38 -4.81 -15.76
N LEU A 129 -1.54 -4.61 -17.06
CA LEU A 129 -2.83 -4.46 -17.74
C LEU A 129 -2.87 -5.38 -18.95
N THR A 130 -3.98 -6.08 -19.13
CA THR A 130 -4.35 -6.72 -20.40
C THR A 130 -5.71 -6.19 -20.83
N ASN A 131 -5.74 -5.47 -21.95
CA ASN A 131 -6.95 -4.93 -22.57
C ASN A 131 -7.08 -5.45 -24.02
N THR A 132 -8.00 -4.88 -24.79
CA THR A 132 -8.23 -5.22 -26.21
C THR A 132 -7.05 -4.89 -27.13
N HIS A 133 -6.10 -4.05 -26.69
CA HIS A 133 -4.93 -3.64 -27.46
C HIS A 133 -3.68 -4.47 -27.17
N GLY A 134 -3.64 -5.23 -26.07
CA GLY A 134 -2.51 -6.08 -25.71
C GLY A 134 -2.30 -6.21 -24.22
N THR A 135 -1.10 -6.66 -23.84
CA THR A 135 -0.64 -6.70 -22.45
C THR A 135 0.49 -5.71 -22.26
N PHE A 136 0.34 -4.86 -21.25
CA PHE A 136 1.25 -3.77 -20.93
C PHE A 136 1.60 -3.80 -19.45
N SER A 137 2.77 -3.31 -19.09
CA SER A 137 3.19 -3.19 -17.70
C SER A 137 4.12 -2.02 -17.47
N THR A 138 4.18 -1.53 -16.25
CA THR A 138 5.14 -0.49 -15.87
C THR A 138 5.71 -0.77 -14.50
N THR A 139 6.92 -0.28 -14.26
CA THR A 139 7.59 -0.29 -12.95
C THR A 139 7.58 1.08 -12.27
N ASN A 140 7.04 2.09 -12.97
CA ASN A 140 7.04 3.47 -12.51
C ASN A 140 6.26 3.59 -11.19
N THR A 141 6.75 4.46 -10.30
CA THR A 141 5.94 4.88 -9.16
C THR A 141 4.78 5.74 -9.66
N ILE A 142 3.56 5.39 -9.25
CA ILE A 142 2.31 6.06 -9.63
C ILE A 142 1.61 6.50 -8.34
N THR A 143 1.12 7.74 -8.30
CA THR A 143 0.34 8.23 -7.16
C THR A 143 -1.10 8.51 -7.58
N ILE A 144 -2.03 7.71 -7.07
CA ILE A 144 -3.47 7.96 -7.21
C ILE A 144 -3.88 8.89 -6.07
N THR A 145 -4.47 10.03 -6.40
CA THR A 145 -5.00 10.97 -5.40
C THR A 145 -6.53 10.96 -5.48
N LEU A 146 -7.15 10.65 -4.36
CA LEU A 146 -8.59 10.71 -4.18
C LEU A 146 -8.93 11.96 -3.36
N LEU A 147 -9.77 12.83 -3.91
CA LEU A 147 -10.13 14.10 -3.28
C LEU A 147 -11.43 13.95 -2.50
N GLY A 148 -11.46 14.44 -1.26
CA GLY A 148 -12.69 14.55 -0.47
C GLY A 148 -13.60 15.62 -1.06
N PHE A 149 -14.49 15.25 -1.97
CA PHE A 149 -15.41 16.16 -2.63
C PHE A 149 -16.81 16.14 -1.97
N PRO A 150 -17.53 17.27 -1.88
CA PRO A 150 -17.12 18.63 -2.27
C PRO A 150 -16.26 19.37 -1.22
N THR A 151 -15.95 18.77 -0.08
CA THR A 151 -15.25 19.50 1.00
C THR A 151 -14.25 18.64 1.78
N TYR A 152 -14.65 17.43 2.19
CA TYR A 152 -13.80 16.45 2.85
C TYR A 152 -14.46 15.08 2.83
N LEU A 153 -13.66 14.02 3.01
CA LEU A 153 -14.13 12.69 3.38
C LEU A 153 -14.29 12.65 4.90
N GLU A 154 -15.48 12.33 5.40
CA GLU A 154 -15.72 12.15 6.83
C GLU A 154 -15.80 10.67 7.21
N ILE A 155 -14.95 10.25 8.14
CA ILE A 155 -14.97 8.93 8.73
C ILE A 155 -15.58 9.09 10.12
N THR A 156 -16.85 8.71 10.27
CA THR A 156 -17.59 8.89 11.53
C THR A 156 -17.55 7.66 12.44
N ASP A 157 -17.39 6.44 11.87
CA ASP A 157 -17.63 5.17 12.59
C ASP A 157 -16.66 4.04 12.18
N ALA A 158 -16.45 3.08 13.10
CA ALA A 158 -15.55 1.92 12.99
C ALA A 158 -15.95 0.79 12.06
N THR A 159 -17.11 0.91 11.42
CA THR A 159 -17.65 -0.14 10.54
C THR A 159 -17.70 0.31 9.09
N SER A 160 -17.28 1.54 8.80
CA SER A 160 -17.34 2.11 7.46
C SER A 160 -16.31 1.45 6.56
N GLN A 161 -16.80 0.83 5.48
CA GLN A 161 -15.95 0.38 4.39
C GLN A 161 -15.73 1.59 3.47
N VAL A 162 -14.47 1.96 3.25
CA VAL A 162 -14.14 2.93 2.21
C VAL A 162 -13.87 2.12 0.95
N ILE A 163 -14.81 2.17 0.02
CA ILE A 163 -14.59 1.63 -1.32
C ILE A 163 -13.85 2.71 -2.09
N LEU A 164 -12.58 2.47 -2.40
CA LEU A 164 -11.88 3.26 -3.39
C LEU A 164 -12.45 2.88 -4.74
N ASN A 165 -13.34 3.73 -5.23
CA ASN A 165 -13.91 3.56 -6.53
C ASN A 165 -12.89 3.99 -7.58
N ILE A 166 -12.43 3.03 -8.39
CA ILE A 166 -11.57 3.30 -9.55
C ILE A 166 -12.33 3.26 -10.86
N ASP A 167 -13.64 3.46 -10.82
CA ASP A 167 -14.51 3.53 -11.99
C ASP A 167 -13.97 4.52 -13.03
N ASN A 168 -13.35 5.62 -12.60
CA ASN A 168 -12.78 6.60 -13.51
C ASN A 168 -11.44 6.14 -14.13
N VAL A 169 -10.71 5.21 -13.49
CA VAL A 169 -9.41 4.71 -13.96
C VAL A 169 -9.59 3.66 -15.05
N ILE A 170 -10.67 2.87 -15.00
CA ILE A 170 -10.90 1.80 -15.97
C ILE A 170 -11.03 2.36 -17.41
N PRO A 171 -11.87 3.39 -17.70
CA PRO A 171 -11.96 3.98 -19.03
C PRO A 171 -10.63 4.53 -19.56
N THR A 172 -9.80 5.12 -18.71
CA THR A 172 -8.48 5.64 -19.13
C THR A 172 -7.53 4.49 -19.47
N LEU A 173 -7.57 3.39 -18.73
CA LEU A 173 -6.79 2.18 -19.01
C LEU A 173 -7.26 1.42 -20.27
N LEU A 174 -8.52 1.54 -20.67
CA LEU A 174 -9.00 0.95 -21.94
C LEU A 174 -8.31 1.56 -23.16
N GLY A 175 -7.95 2.84 -23.11
CA GLY A 175 -7.24 3.54 -24.20
C GLY A 175 -5.73 3.30 -24.25
N VAL A 176 -5.16 2.58 -23.27
CA VAL A 176 -3.72 2.34 -23.22
C VAL A 176 -3.30 1.36 -24.32
N THR A 177 -2.32 1.78 -25.10
CA THR A 177 -1.72 1.01 -26.21
C THR A 177 -0.22 0.78 -26.04
N GLY A 178 0.36 1.21 -24.90
CA GLY A 178 1.77 0.99 -24.58
C GLY A 178 2.12 1.25 -23.11
N ASP A 179 3.21 0.63 -22.65
CA ASP A 179 3.69 0.65 -21.26
C ASP A 179 3.88 2.07 -20.69
N THR A 180 4.39 2.99 -21.52
CA THR A 180 4.71 4.36 -21.10
C THR A 180 3.47 5.20 -20.79
N GLN A 181 2.29 4.80 -21.29
CA GLN A 181 1.04 5.53 -21.13
C GLN A 181 0.32 5.22 -19.82
N ILE A 182 0.62 4.07 -19.19
CA ILE A 182 -0.10 3.59 -17.99
C ILE A 182 -0.05 4.63 -16.86
N LYS A 183 1.14 5.17 -16.57
CA LYS A 183 1.32 6.15 -15.50
C LYS A 183 0.47 7.40 -15.75
N SER A 184 0.61 8.01 -16.92
CA SER A 184 -0.14 9.22 -17.27
C SER A 184 -1.64 8.97 -17.29
N ALA A 185 -2.10 7.80 -17.75
CA ALA A 185 -3.52 7.46 -17.77
C ALA A 185 -4.13 7.38 -16.36
N ILE A 186 -3.41 6.74 -15.43
CA ILE A 186 -3.86 6.60 -14.04
C ILE A 186 -3.79 7.95 -13.31
N GLU A 187 -2.68 8.69 -13.42
CA GLU A 187 -2.51 9.96 -12.70
C GLU A 187 -3.39 11.09 -13.24
N ALA A 188 -3.81 11.02 -14.52
CA ALA A 188 -4.77 11.97 -15.09
C ALA A 188 -6.22 11.69 -14.67
N THR A 189 -6.47 10.58 -13.98
CA THR A 189 -7.81 10.24 -13.53
C THR A 189 -8.12 10.98 -12.23
N ASP A 190 -9.07 11.90 -12.27
CA ASP A 190 -9.61 12.50 -11.06
C ASP A 190 -10.38 11.43 -10.24
N GLY A 191 -9.82 11.10 -9.08
CA GLY A 191 -10.48 10.25 -8.10
C GLY A 191 -11.47 11.06 -7.27
N SER A 192 -12.74 11.05 -7.65
CA SER A 192 -13.84 11.45 -6.78
C SER A 192 -14.39 10.23 -6.04
N PHE A 193 -14.68 10.36 -4.75
CA PHE A 193 -15.40 9.32 -3.98
C PHE A 193 -16.87 9.24 -4.40
#